data_AF-A0AAV4G4E1-F1
#
_entry.id   AF-A0AAV4G4E1-F1
#
_cell.length_a   1.000
_cell.length_b   1.000
_cell.length_c   1.000
_cell.angle_alpha   90.00
_cell.angle_beta   90.00
_cell.angle_gamma   90.00
#
_symmetry.space_group_name_H-M   'P 1'
#
loop_
_entity.id
_entity.type
_entity.pdbx_description
1 polymer ?
#
loop_
_entity_poly.entity_id
_entity_poly.type
_entity_poly.pdbx_seq_one_letter_code
_entity_poly.pdbx_strand_id
1 'polypeptide(L)'
;MKIVFNLRPAIPRYHVTWNPDIVLQFLESWHPPPNITLKQLTQKTALLLVLLSGRRGNTIINLHKDNVSFHDNEVHISIGELTKTSSVGRHEPEIILASFQNKTLCIVEYLQAYFKATENFRGSSPHLLLSFVDPHKGITTSTLSRWVREVMSQSGIDINRFRPHSTRSAAASHDAHRNVSLATILASVGWRSQSTFARHYNKPLLKNQGEFWKAMEPSP
;
A
#
# COMPACT_ATOMS: atom_id res chain seq x y z
N MET A 1 -16.10 -43.67 0.90
CA MET A 1 -15.49 -42.36 1.24
C MET A 1 -16.60 -41.32 1.40
N LYS A 2 -16.75 -40.70 2.57
CA LYS A 2 -17.66 -39.56 2.75
C LYS A 2 -16.96 -38.30 2.25
N ILE A 3 -17.53 -37.66 1.23
CA ILE A 3 -17.13 -36.34 0.77
C ILE A 3 -17.42 -35.36 1.92
N VAL A 4 -16.37 -34.79 2.51
CA VAL A 4 -16.52 -33.73 3.51
C VAL A 4 -16.92 -32.45 2.77
N PHE A 5 -18.21 -32.16 2.73
CA PHE A 5 -18.72 -30.87 2.27
C PHE A 5 -18.24 -29.79 3.24
N ASN A 6 -17.53 -28.77 2.74
CA ASN A 6 -17.12 -27.64 3.55
C ASN A 6 -18.35 -26.79 3.88
N LEU A 7 -18.95 -27.02 5.06
CA LEU A 7 -20.19 -26.39 5.51
C LEU A 7 -20.08 -24.87 5.75
N ARG A 8 -18.85 -24.33 5.73
CA ARG A 8 -18.57 -22.89 5.83
C ARG A 8 -17.49 -22.50 4.82
N PRO A 9 -17.82 -22.35 3.52
CA PRO A 9 -16.86 -21.81 2.56
C PRO A 9 -16.41 -20.42 3.04
N ALA A 10 -15.13 -20.09 2.85
CA ALA A 10 -14.61 -18.77 3.19
C ALA A 10 -15.24 -17.73 2.26
N ILE A 11 -16.31 -17.07 2.73
CA ILE A 11 -16.97 -16.00 1.98
C ILE A 11 -16.05 -14.78 2.04
N PRO A 12 -15.67 -14.18 0.89
CA PRO A 12 -14.90 -12.95 0.89
C PRO A 12 -15.65 -11.85 1.63
N ARG A 13 -15.04 -11.27 2.67
CA ARG A 13 -15.67 -10.19 3.45
C ARG A 13 -16.10 -8.97 2.61
N TYR A 14 -15.48 -8.77 1.44
CA TYR A 14 -15.73 -7.62 0.58
C TYR A 14 -16.08 -8.07 -0.84
N HIS A 15 -17.19 -7.58 -1.39
CA HIS A 15 -17.57 -7.73 -2.80
C HIS A 15 -17.18 -6.50 -3.65
N VAL A 16 -16.91 -5.37 -2.99
CA VAL A 16 -16.41 -4.10 -3.53
C VAL A 16 -15.19 -3.65 -2.73
N THR A 17 -14.33 -2.82 -3.28
CA THR A 17 -13.23 -2.19 -2.52
C THR A 17 -13.32 -0.67 -2.58
N TRP A 18 -12.68 0.02 -1.64
CA TRP A 18 -12.59 1.48 -1.66
C TRP A 18 -11.63 1.95 -2.77
N ASN A 19 -11.81 3.19 -3.25
CA ASN A 19 -10.98 3.77 -4.31
C ASN A 19 -9.69 4.39 -3.73
N PRO A 20 -8.49 3.88 -4.09
CA PRO A 20 -7.21 4.47 -3.69
C PRO A 20 -7.05 5.97 -4.01
N ASP A 21 -7.69 6.47 -5.07
CA ASP A 21 -7.60 7.88 -5.47
C ASP A 21 -8.05 8.84 -4.36
N ILE A 22 -9.03 8.45 -3.54
CA ILE A 22 -9.50 9.27 -2.40
C ILE A 22 -8.37 9.50 -1.40
N VAL A 23 -7.61 8.45 -1.08
CA VAL A 23 -6.48 8.54 -0.15
C VAL A 23 -5.30 9.27 -0.81
N LEU A 24 -5.02 9.00 -2.09
CA LEU A 24 -3.94 9.67 -2.82
C LEU A 24 -4.18 11.18 -2.88
N GLN A 25 -5.40 11.61 -3.25
CA GLN A 25 -5.79 13.02 -3.29
C GLN A 25 -5.70 13.69 -1.91
N PHE A 26 -6.11 12.98 -0.84
CA PHE A 26 -5.91 13.47 0.52
C PHE A 26 -4.41 13.64 0.85
N LEU A 27 -3.58 12.66 0.49
CA LEU A 27 -2.14 12.71 0.74
C LEU A 27 -1.45 13.85 -0.02
N GLU A 28 -1.94 14.30 -1.18
CA GLU A 28 -1.38 15.46 -1.89
C GLU A 28 -1.33 16.72 -1.00
N SER A 29 -2.28 16.88 -0.07
CA SER A 29 -2.31 18.01 0.88
C SER A 29 -1.13 18.01 1.87
N TRP A 30 -0.47 16.87 2.09
CA TRP A 30 0.70 16.74 2.97
C TRP A 30 1.99 17.00 2.18
N HIS A 31 2.12 18.20 1.65
CA HIS A 31 3.25 18.67 0.86
C HIS A 31 3.52 20.16 1.16
N PRO A 32 4.78 20.63 1.12
CA PRO A 32 6.02 19.89 0.90
C PRO A 32 6.53 19.17 2.16
N PRO A 33 7.45 18.18 2.04
CA PRO A 33 8.00 17.45 3.19
C PRO A 33 8.54 18.31 4.35
N PRO A 34 9.18 19.48 4.13
CA PRO A 34 9.63 20.35 5.23
C PRO A 34 8.50 20.98 6.04
N ASN A 35 7.28 21.06 5.49
CA ASN A 35 6.15 21.76 6.09
C ASN A 35 5.18 20.84 6.82
N ILE A 36 5.48 19.54 6.91
CA ILE A 36 4.63 18.55 7.55
C ILE A 36 5.32 17.96 8.78
N THR A 37 4.52 17.48 9.73
CA THR A 37 5.04 16.85 10.95
C THR A 37 5.75 15.53 10.64
N LEU A 38 6.65 15.07 11.52
CA LEU A 38 7.27 13.74 11.41
C LEU A 38 6.21 12.63 11.31
N LYS A 39 5.09 12.78 12.03
CA LYS A 39 3.95 11.85 11.95
C LYS A 39 3.37 11.80 10.53
N GLN A 40 3.03 12.95 9.94
CA GLN A 40 2.49 13.01 8.58
C GLN A 40 3.48 12.48 7.55
N LEU A 41 4.76 12.87 7.64
CA LEU A 41 5.84 12.40 6.77
C LEU A 41 5.95 10.86 6.84
N THR A 42 6.02 10.31 8.05
CA THR A 42 6.14 8.86 8.27
C THR A 42 4.91 8.11 7.74
N GLN A 43 3.71 8.60 8.05
CA GLN A 43 2.46 7.97 7.60
C GLN A 43 2.32 8.02 6.08
N LYS A 44 2.64 9.15 5.44
CA LYS A 44 2.63 9.29 3.99
C LYS A 44 3.58 8.32 3.32
N THR A 45 4.85 8.29 3.74
CA THR A 45 5.86 7.38 3.20
C THR A 45 5.42 5.93 3.36
N ALA A 46 4.91 5.54 4.54
CA ALA A 46 4.42 4.18 4.77
C ALA A 46 3.22 3.82 3.87
N LEU A 47 2.27 4.73 3.68
CA LEU A 47 1.10 4.46 2.83
C LEU A 47 1.46 4.40 1.35
N LEU A 48 2.32 5.29 0.86
CA LEU A 48 2.81 5.25 -0.51
C LEU A 48 3.58 3.94 -0.76
N LEU A 49 4.42 3.48 0.18
CA LEU A 49 5.05 2.16 0.09
C LEU A 49 4.02 1.03 0.00
N VAL A 50 2.99 1.03 0.83
CA VAL A 50 1.94 -0.01 0.82
C VAL A 50 1.14 0.01 -0.49
N LEU A 51 0.76 1.18 -0.97
CA LEU A 51 -0.06 1.36 -2.16
C LEU A 51 0.73 1.04 -3.43
N LEU A 52 1.92 1.63 -3.59
CA LEU A 52 2.70 1.53 -4.82
C LEU A 52 3.41 0.19 -4.98
N SER A 53 3.82 -0.46 -3.88
CA SER A 53 4.44 -1.79 -3.98
C SER A 53 3.43 -2.94 -4.02
N GLY A 54 2.19 -2.70 -3.57
CA GLY A 54 1.19 -3.74 -3.35
C GLY A 54 1.60 -4.87 -2.39
N ARG A 55 2.72 -4.73 -1.66
CA ARG A 55 3.25 -5.80 -0.80
C ARG A 55 2.43 -5.95 0.49
N ARG A 56 2.58 -7.11 1.15
CA ARG A 56 1.87 -7.36 2.41
C ARG A 56 2.48 -6.47 3.49
N GLY A 57 1.67 -6.07 4.47
CA GLY A 57 2.18 -5.29 5.61
C GLY A 57 3.39 -5.95 6.29
N ASN A 58 3.43 -7.28 6.37
CA ASN A 58 4.60 -8.01 6.90
C ASN A 58 5.88 -7.80 6.08
N THR A 59 5.77 -7.76 4.74
CA THR A 59 6.92 -7.47 3.86
C THR A 59 7.38 -6.03 4.07
N ILE A 60 6.44 -5.08 4.16
CA ILE A 60 6.74 -3.65 4.34
C ILE A 60 7.49 -3.38 5.65
N ILE A 61 7.09 -3.98 6.76
CA ILE A 61 7.75 -3.74 8.06
C ILE A 61 9.14 -4.39 8.17
N ASN A 62 9.42 -5.38 7.32
CA ASN A 62 10.68 -6.11 7.29
C ASN A 62 11.66 -5.55 6.24
N LEU A 63 11.30 -4.47 5.54
CA LEU A 63 12.25 -3.80 4.64
C LEU A 63 13.43 -3.26 5.45
N HIS A 64 14.63 -3.54 4.94
CA HIS A 64 15.88 -3.12 5.56
C HIS A 64 16.31 -1.76 5.01
N LYS A 65 16.83 -0.87 5.88
CA LYS A 65 17.31 0.45 5.45
C LYS A 65 18.48 0.35 4.46
N ASP A 66 19.39 -0.60 4.69
CA ASP A 66 20.62 -0.75 3.88
C ASP A 66 20.35 -1.46 2.54
N ASN A 67 19.11 -1.91 2.32
CA ASN A 67 18.68 -2.51 1.06
C ASN A 67 17.95 -1.50 0.16
N VAL A 68 18.00 -0.20 0.47
CA VAL A 68 17.39 0.86 -0.31
C VAL A 68 18.46 1.55 -1.15
N SER A 69 18.31 1.50 -2.47
CA SER A 69 19.20 2.17 -3.43
C SER A 69 18.43 3.22 -4.21
N PHE A 70 18.92 4.47 -4.18
CA PHE A 70 18.35 5.57 -4.94
C PHE A 70 19.06 5.72 -6.28
N HIS A 71 18.28 5.86 -7.35
CA HIS A 71 18.73 6.17 -8.70
C HIS A 71 18.05 7.46 -9.18
N ASP A 72 18.46 7.99 -10.33
CA ASP A 72 18.01 9.30 -10.82
C ASP A 72 16.48 9.44 -10.90
N ASN A 73 15.79 8.37 -11.31
CA ASN A 73 14.35 8.37 -11.53
C ASN A 73 13.61 7.25 -10.79
N GLU A 74 14.27 6.50 -9.92
CA GLU A 74 13.66 5.35 -9.26
C GLU A 74 14.35 5.00 -7.94
N VAL A 75 13.64 4.27 -7.10
CA VAL A 75 14.17 3.68 -5.88
C VAL A 75 13.97 2.17 -5.93
N HIS A 76 15.05 1.45 -5.62
CA HIS A 76 15.12 0.00 -5.59
C HIS A 76 15.20 -0.45 -4.14
N ILE A 77 14.34 -1.39 -3.76
CA ILE A 77 14.31 -1.94 -2.40
C ILE A 77 14.32 -3.46 -2.47
N SER A 78 15.48 -4.03 -2.15
CA SER A 78 15.68 -5.47 -2.10
C SER A 78 15.01 -6.07 -0.85
N ILE A 79 14.10 -7.02 -1.05
CA ILE A 79 13.42 -7.74 0.03
C ILE A 79 14.38 -8.80 0.59
N GLY A 80 15.07 -8.46 1.67
CA GLY A 80 15.93 -9.37 2.42
C GLY A 80 15.13 -10.32 3.31
N GLU A 81 15.56 -11.58 3.35
CA GLU A 81 15.02 -12.74 4.08
C GLU A 81 13.62 -13.26 3.70
N LEU A 82 13.58 -14.59 3.65
CA LEU A 82 12.46 -15.47 3.29
C LEU A 82 11.16 -15.10 4.03
N THR A 83 10.16 -14.60 3.31
CA THR A 83 8.80 -14.44 3.87
C THR A 83 8.16 -15.82 4.09
N LYS A 84 7.12 -15.95 4.93
CA LYS A 84 6.38 -17.24 5.14
C LYS A 84 5.84 -17.91 3.85
N THR A 85 5.96 -17.26 2.69
CA THR A 85 5.57 -17.76 1.38
C THR A 85 6.73 -17.99 0.41
N SER A 86 7.99 -17.74 0.78
CA SER A 86 9.13 -18.06 -0.09
C SER A 86 9.37 -19.57 -0.11
N SER A 87 9.30 -20.16 -1.29
CA SER A 87 9.73 -21.53 -1.55
C SER A 87 11.25 -21.54 -1.71
N VAL A 88 11.91 -22.61 -1.27
CA VAL A 88 13.34 -22.86 -1.49
C VAL A 88 13.68 -22.59 -2.97
N GLY A 89 14.70 -21.75 -3.21
CA GLY A 89 15.22 -21.45 -4.56
C GLY A 89 14.57 -20.27 -5.32
N ARG A 90 13.69 -19.46 -4.72
CA ARG A 90 13.21 -18.21 -5.36
C ARG A 90 13.40 -16.99 -4.46
N HIS A 91 14.21 -16.05 -4.93
CA HIS A 91 14.30 -14.71 -4.39
C HIS A 91 12.97 -13.97 -4.63
N GLU A 92 12.47 -13.26 -3.62
CA GLU A 92 11.31 -12.39 -3.79
C GLU A 92 11.75 -11.19 -4.67
N PRO A 93 11.02 -10.85 -5.74
CA PRO A 93 11.47 -9.82 -6.67
C PRO A 93 11.55 -8.47 -5.95
N GLU A 94 12.60 -7.71 -6.28
CA GLU A 94 12.87 -6.36 -5.80
C GLU A 94 11.65 -5.45 -5.98
N ILE A 95 11.48 -4.49 -5.06
CA ILE A 95 10.50 -3.43 -5.18
C ILE A 95 11.18 -2.27 -5.92
N ILE A 96 10.76 -2.02 -7.15
CA ILE A 96 11.23 -0.88 -7.96
C ILE A 96 10.08 0.13 -8.04
N LEU A 97 10.32 1.36 -7.57
CA LEU A 97 9.33 2.43 -7.59
C LEU A 97 9.88 3.64 -8.33
N ALA A 98 9.21 4.03 -9.41
CA ALA A 98 9.58 5.20 -10.19
C ALA A 98 9.24 6.51 -9.45
N SER A 99 10.09 7.50 -9.69
CA SER A 99 9.85 8.90 -9.35
C SER A 99 8.68 9.44 -10.16
N PHE A 100 7.80 10.21 -9.52
CA PHE A 100 6.69 10.84 -10.19
C PHE A 100 7.04 12.27 -10.59
N GLN A 101 6.55 12.70 -11.77
CA GLN A 101 6.63 14.11 -12.18
C GLN A 101 5.89 15.01 -11.18
N ASN A 102 4.72 14.57 -10.72
CA ASN A 102 4.02 15.21 -9.61
C ASN A 102 4.75 14.91 -8.29
N LYS A 103 5.44 15.92 -7.76
CA LYS A 103 6.22 15.86 -6.52
C LYS A 103 5.39 15.60 -5.27
N THR A 104 4.10 15.96 -5.29
CA THR A 104 3.21 15.78 -4.13
C THR A 104 3.01 14.32 -3.73
N LEU A 105 3.20 13.35 -4.64
CA LEU A 105 3.08 11.91 -4.37
C LEU A 105 4.36 11.13 -4.71
N CYS A 106 5.48 11.83 -4.97
CA CYS A 106 6.70 11.18 -5.41
C CYS A 106 7.38 10.41 -4.26
N ILE A 107 7.29 9.09 -4.30
CA ILE A 107 7.83 8.23 -3.25
C ILE A 107 9.34 8.38 -3.06
N VAL A 108 10.10 8.67 -4.13
CA VAL A 108 11.55 8.92 -4.05
C VAL A 108 11.82 10.12 -3.14
N GLU A 109 11.12 11.24 -3.36
CA GLU A 109 11.26 12.46 -2.55
C GLU A 109 10.85 12.24 -1.09
N TYR A 110 9.72 11.56 -0.87
CA TYR A 110 9.23 11.28 0.49
C TYR A 110 10.12 10.28 1.24
N LEU A 111 10.75 9.32 0.56
CA LEU A 111 11.74 8.42 1.17
C LEU A 111 13.02 9.18 1.54
N GLN A 112 13.55 10.01 0.64
CA GLN A 112 14.74 10.84 0.93
C GLN A 112 14.49 11.78 2.12
N ALA A 113 13.37 12.50 2.11
CA ALA A 113 12.98 13.38 3.21
C ALA A 113 12.79 12.60 4.52
N TYR A 114 12.21 11.41 4.46
CA TYR A 114 12.03 10.54 5.62
C TYR A 114 13.36 10.02 6.19
N PHE A 115 14.29 9.59 5.34
CA PHE A 115 15.63 9.18 5.80
C PHE A 115 16.35 10.34 6.49
N LYS A 116 16.32 11.53 5.89
CA LYS A 116 16.89 12.75 6.50
C LYS A 116 16.23 13.08 7.84
N ALA A 117 14.90 13.03 7.92
CA ALA A 117 14.16 13.35 9.15
C ALA A 117 14.38 12.33 10.27
N THR A 118 14.80 11.10 9.95
CA THR A 118 14.99 10.01 10.92
C THR A 118 16.45 9.72 11.26
N GLU A 119 17.39 10.34 10.56
CA GLU A 119 18.83 10.09 10.66
C GLU A 119 19.34 10.12 12.11
N ASN A 120 18.98 11.17 12.86
CA ASN A 120 19.50 11.43 14.21
C ASN A 120 19.04 10.43 15.28
N PHE A 121 17.91 9.73 15.07
CA PHE A 121 17.33 8.83 16.08
C PHE A 121 17.19 7.38 15.60
N ARG A 122 17.64 7.07 14.38
CA ARG A 122 17.59 5.72 13.82
C ARG A 122 18.57 4.75 14.50
N GLY A 123 19.70 5.26 14.98
CA GLY A 123 20.75 4.46 15.61
C GLY A 123 21.15 3.25 14.75
N SER A 124 21.28 2.08 15.40
CA SER A 124 21.60 0.80 14.74
C SER A 124 20.37 0.07 14.18
N SER A 125 19.18 0.68 14.19
CA SER A 125 17.96 0.00 13.75
C SER A 125 18.06 -0.44 12.27
N PRO A 126 17.82 -1.73 11.96
CA PRO A 126 17.84 -2.24 10.59
C PRO A 126 16.58 -1.87 9.79
N HIS A 127 15.48 -1.55 10.48
CA HIS A 127 14.18 -1.34 9.85
C HIS A 127 14.14 -0.05 9.03
N LEU A 128 13.58 -0.11 7.81
CA LEU A 128 13.30 1.06 7.00
C LEU A 128 12.35 2.01 7.75
N LEU A 129 11.18 1.50 8.18
CA LEU A 129 10.16 2.28 8.89
C LEU A 129 10.32 2.19 10.42
N LEU A 130 10.45 3.36 11.04
CA LEU A 130 10.53 3.59 12.47
C LEU A 130 9.26 4.28 12.99
N SER A 131 8.94 4.03 14.25
CA SER A 131 7.92 4.79 14.98
C SER A 131 8.27 6.27 15.03
N PHE A 132 7.31 7.14 14.77
CA PHE A 132 7.46 8.59 15.02
C PHE A 132 7.34 8.97 16.50
N VAL A 133 7.02 8.01 17.36
CA VAL A 133 6.98 8.17 18.83
C VAL A 133 8.24 7.53 19.42
N ASP A 134 8.87 8.21 20.38
CA ASP A 134 9.96 7.70 21.21
C ASP A 134 9.58 6.35 21.84
N PRO A 135 10.46 5.32 21.88
CA PRO A 135 11.89 5.32 21.55
C PRO A 135 12.22 5.03 20.07
N HIS A 136 11.36 5.45 19.12
CA HIS A 136 11.61 5.38 17.67
C HIS A 136 12.01 4.00 17.11
N LYS A 137 11.51 2.93 17.74
CA LYS A 137 11.77 1.54 17.35
C LYS A 137 11.16 1.20 15.99
N GLY A 138 11.68 0.14 15.36
CA GLY A 138 11.06 -0.49 14.19
C GLY A 138 9.59 -0.82 14.44
N ILE A 139 8.75 -0.61 13.42
CA ILE A 139 7.31 -0.77 13.58
C ILE A 139 6.86 -2.23 13.42
N THR A 140 5.70 -2.54 13.98
CA THR A 140 5.01 -3.81 13.81
C THR A 140 3.91 -3.71 12.74
N THR A 141 3.36 -4.86 12.33
CA THR A 141 2.20 -4.89 11.43
C THR A 141 0.96 -4.23 12.03
N SER A 142 0.82 -4.25 13.36
CA SER A 142 -0.28 -3.57 14.06
C SER A 142 -0.11 -2.04 14.02
N THR A 143 1.11 -1.54 14.19
CA THR A 143 1.42 -0.11 14.04
C THR A 143 1.16 0.36 12.61
N LEU A 144 1.66 -0.37 11.60
CA LEU A 144 1.39 -0.05 10.20
C LEU A 144 -0.12 -0.05 9.91
N SER A 145 -0.85 -1.06 10.40
CA SER A 145 -2.31 -1.14 10.23
C SER A 145 -3.03 0.04 10.88
N ARG A 146 -2.55 0.51 12.04
CA ARG A 146 -3.11 1.69 12.72
C ARG A 146 -2.91 2.96 11.88
N TRP A 147 -1.71 3.15 11.33
CA TRP A 147 -1.42 4.31 10.46
C TRP A 147 -2.27 4.31 9.20
N VAL A 148 -2.38 3.16 8.53
CA VAL A 148 -3.27 2.99 7.36
C VAL A 148 -4.73 3.30 7.73
N ARG A 149 -5.22 2.78 8.86
CA ARG A 149 -6.59 3.06 9.33
C ARG A 149 -6.80 4.55 9.58
N GLU A 150 -5.83 5.21 10.21
CA GLU A 150 -5.92 6.63 10.56
C GLU A 150 -6.00 7.49 9.30
N VAL A 151 -5.12 7.27 8.31
CA VAL A 151 -5.17 8.03 7.06
C VAL A 151 -6.43 7.73 6.26
N MET A 152 -6.85 6.46 6.17
CA MET A 152 -8.13 6.11 5.54
C MET A 152 -9.30 6.86 6.19
N SER A 153 -9.31 6.95 7.52
CA SER A 153 -10.35 7.69 8.24
C SER A 153 -10.31 9.18 7.94
N GLN A 154 -9.12 9.78 7.94
CA GLN A 154 -8.95 11.21 7.67
C GLN A 154 -9.29 11.58 6.22
N SER A 155 -9.08 10.66 5.27
CA SER A 155 -9.45 10.84 3.86
C SER A 155 -10.94 10.57 3.60
N GLY A 156 -11.75 10.29 4.62
CA GLY A 156 -13.18 10.04 4.47
C GLY A 156 -13.58 8.62 4.04
N ILE A 157 -12.67 7.64 4.09
CA ILE A 157 -13.04 6.23 3.89
C ILE A 157 -13.75 5.70 5.14
N ASP A 158 -14.90 5.05 4.95
CA ASP A 158 -15.59 4.37 6.03
C ASP A 158 -14.78 3.17 6.56
N ILE A 159 -14.10 3.38 7.69
CA ILE A 159 -13.27 2.40 8.38
C ILE A 159 -14.05 1.32 9.16
N ASN A 160 -15.37 1.46 9.28
CA ASN A 160 -16.24 0.41 9.81
C ASN A 160 -16.47 -0.64 8.75
N ARG A 161 -16.65 -0.19 7.50
CA ARG A 161 -16.76 -1.01 6.30
C ARG A 161 -15.42 -1.57 5.84
N PHE A 162 -14.40 -0.73 5.61
CA PHE A 162 -13.10 -1.17 5.06
C PHE A 162 -12.00 -1.19 6.12
N ARG A 163 -11.25 -2.30 6.17
CA ARG A 163 -10.14 -2.48 7.14
C ARG A 163 -8.77 -2.31 6.45
N PRO A 164 -7.69 -1.97 7.19
CA PRO A 164 -6.36 -1.74 6.61
C PRO A 164 -5.85 -2.84 5.68
N HIS A 165 -6.16 -4.11 5.97
CA HIS A 165 -5.77 -5.24 5.11
C HIS A 165 -6.39 -5.19 3.69
N SER A 166 -7.48 -4.43 3.50
CA SER A 166 -8.10 -4.22 2.18
C SER A 166 -7.29 -3.31 1.27
N THR A 167 -6.35 -2.52 1.80
CA THR A 167 -5.52 -1.57 1.02
C THR A 167 -4.79 -2.24 -0.14
N ARG A 168 -4.23 -3.44 0.09
CA ARG A 168 -3.62 -4.24 -0.99
C ARG A 168 -4.63 -4.60 -2.09
N SER A 169 -5.85 -4.95 -1.70
CA SER A 169 -6.90 -5.30 -2.66
C SER A 169 -7.36 -4.06 -3.43
N ALA A 170 -7.47 -2.91 -2.75
CA ALA A 170 -7.81 -1.63 -3.35
C ALA A 170 -6.78 -1.19 -4.39
N ALA A 171 -5.48 -1.21 -4.04
CA ALA A 171 -4.39 -0.86 -4.95
C ALA A 171 -4.42 -1.71 -6.23
N ALA A 172 -4.52 -3.03 -6.08
CA ALA A 172 -4.52 -3.91 -7.24
C ALA A 172 -5.80 -3.85 -8.09
N SER A 173 -6.97 -3.58 -7.48
CA SER A 173 -8.19 -3.28 -8.24
C SER A 173 -8.04 -1.99 -9.03
N HIS A 174 -7.43 -0.96 -8.45
CA HIS A 174 -7.20 0.33 -9.10
C HIS A 174 -6.30 0.21 -10.33
N ASP A 175 -5.18 -0.52 -10.23
CA ASP A 175 -4.30 -0.77 -11.38
C ASP A 175 -5.04 -1.47 -12.53
N ALA A 176 -5.86 -2.49 -12.23
CA ALA A 176 -6.65 -3.17 -13.24
C ALA A 176 -7.71 -2.26 -13.88
N HIS A 177 -8.32 -1.37 -13.09
CA HIS A 177 -9.28 -0.39 -13.61
C HIS A 177 -8.63 0.72 -14.45
N ARG A 178 -7.29 0.90 -14.38
CA ARG A 178 -6.52 1.82 -15.23
C ARG A 178 -5.87 1.14 -16.44
N ASN A 179 -6.32 -0.06 -16.81
CA ASN A 179 -5.80 -0.84 -17.93
C ASN A 179 -4.29 -1.15 -17.84
N VAL A 180 -3.72 -1.16 -16.64
CA VAL A 180 -2.35 -1.67 -16.45
C VAL A 180 -2.35 -3.16 -16.79
N SER A 181 -1.36 -3.60 -17.57
CA SER A 181 -1.31 -5.00 -18.01
C SER A 181 -1.28 -5.94 -16.79
N LEU A 182 -2.07 -7.02 -16.86
CA LEU A 182 -2.15 -7.99 -15.77
C LEU A 182 -0.78 -8.59 -15.43
N ALA A 183 0.09 -8.77 -16.42
CA ALA A 183 1.46 -9.24 -16.21
C ALA A 183 2.29 -8.24 -15.38
N THR A 184 2.13 -6.94 -15.64
CA THR A 184 2.76 -5.86 -14.86
C THR A 184 2.23 -5.86 -13.43
N ILE A 185 0.91 -5.97 -13.21
CA ILE A 185 0.31 -6.03 -11.87
C ILE A 185 0.82 -7.25 -11.09
N LEU A 186 0.84 -8.43 -11.72
CA LEU A 186 1.30 -9.65 -11.06
C LEU A 186 2.79 -9.61 -10.72
N ALA A 187 3.63 -9.02 -11.58
CA ALA A 187 5.06 -8.84 -11.35
C ALA A 187 5.34 -7.85 -10.21
N SER A 188 4.71 -6.67 -10.22
CA SER A 188 4.92 -5.62 -9.21
C SER A 188 4.43 -6.04 -7.81
N VAL A 189 3.28 -6.72 -7.74
CA VAL A 189 2.60 -7.09 -6.48
C VAL A 189 3.09 -8.45 -5.93
N GLY A 190 3.93 -9.18 -6.68
CA GLY A 190 4.52 -10.45 -6.29
C GLY A 190 3.53 -11.61 -6.25
N TRP A 191 2.57 -11.66 -7.18
CA TRP A 191 1.52 -12.68 -7.20
C TRP A 191 1.79 -13.83 -8.16
N ARG A 192 1.56 -15.06 -7.69
CA ARG A 192 1.85 -16.31 -8.41
C ARG A 192 0.81 -16.72 -9.46
N SER A 193 -0.39 -16.14 -9.42
CA SER A 193 -1.49 -16.61 -10.28
C SER A 193 -2.54 -15.55 -10.56
N GLN A 194 -2.87 -15.39 -11.84
CA GLN A 194 -4.00 -14.62 -12.36
C GLN A 194 -5.33 -15.01 -11.74
N SER A 195 -5.57 -16.30 -11.45
CA SER A 195 -6.81 -16.75 -10.82
C SER A 195 -6.93 -16.28 -9.38
N THR A 196 -5.80 -16.10 -8.69
CA THR A 196 -5.75 -15.54 -7.34
C THR A 196 -6.02 -14.04 -7.35
N PHE A 197 -5.47 -13.32 -8.33
CA PHE A 197 -5.79 -11.91 -8.57
C PHE A 197 -7.28 -11.70 -8.86
N ALA A 198 -7.80 -12.38 -9.88
CA ALA A 198 -9.19 -12.24 -10.32
C ALA A 198 -10.20 -12.58 -9.21
N ARG A 199 -9.93 -13.62 -8.41
CA ARG A 199 -10.87 -14.08 -7.37
C ARG A 199 -10.85 -13.26 -6.09
N HIS A 200 -9.68 -12.76 -5.68
CA HIS A 200 -9.52 -12.16 -4.33
C HIS A 200 -9.30 -10.66 -4.34
N TYR A 201 -8.82 -10.10 -5.46
CA TYR A 201 -8.26 -8.76 -5.50
C TYR A 201 -8.77 -7.88 -6.64
N ASN A 202 -9.35 -8.42 -7.72
CA ASN A 202 -10.04 -7.64 -8.75
C ASN A 202 -11.50 -7.40 -8.33
N LYS A 203 -11.75 -6.36 -7.53
CA LYS A 203 -13.09 -6.02 -7.05
C LYS A 203 -13.52 -4.68 -7.64
N PRO A 204 -14.81 -4.52 -8.00
CA PRO A 204 -15.31 -3.23 -8.44
C PRO A 204 -15.02 -2.16 -7.38
N LEU A 205 -14.43 -1.04 -7.82
CA LEU A 205 -14.25 0.14 -6.98
C LEU A 205 -15.62 0.69 -6.61
N LEU A 206 -15.80 1.02 -5.32
CA LEU A 206 -17.00 1.72 -4.88
C LEU A 206 -17.08 3.07 -5.60
N LYS A 207 -18.02 3.20 -6.53
CA LYS A 207 -18.38 4.49 -7.11
C LYS A 207 -18.99 5.34 -6.01
N ASN A 208 -18.63 6.62 -5.93
CA ASN A 208 -19.30 7.56 -5.02
C ASN A 208 -20.82 7.44 -5.23
N GLN A 209 -21.58 7.23 -4.17
CA GLN A 209 -23.06 7.12 -4.21
C GLN A 209 -23.75 8.45 -4.58
N GLY A 210 -23.04 9.37 -5.24
CA GLY A 210 -23.50 10.74 -5.50
C GLY A 210 -24.07 11.00 -6.89
N GLU A 211 -24.02 10.05 -7.84
CA GLU A 211 -24.40 10.35 -9.24
C GLU A 211 -25.41 9.37 -9.86
N PHE A 212 -25.96 8.43 -9.10
CA PHE A 212 -26.99 7.52 -9.65
C PHE A 212 -28.25 8.27 -10.10
N TRP A 213 -28.58 9.40 -9.46
CA TRP A 213 -29.70 10.26 -9.85
C TRP A 213 -29.44 11.07 -11.13
N LYS A 214 -28.17 11.38 -11.47
CA LYS A 214 -27.84 12.13 -12.69
C LYS A 214 -28.13 11.35 -13.97
N ALA A 215 -28.13 10.02 -13.91
CA ALA A 215 -28.55 9.16 -15.01
C ALA A 215 -30.08 9.02 -15.14
N MET A 216 -30.85 9.60 -14.21
CA MET A 216 -32.32 9.63 -14.22
C MET A 216 -32.88 11.01 -14.55
N GLU A 217 -32.04 12.01 -14.86
CA GLU A 217 -32.53 13.26 -15.45
C GLU A 217 -33.01 12.98 -16.88
N PRO A 218 -34.29 13.22 -17.20
CA PRO A 218 -34.74 13.17 -18.59
C PRO A 218 -34.00 14.27 -19.37
N SER A 219 -33.36 13.89 -20.47
CA SER A 219 -32.68 14.83 -21.38
C SER A 219 -33.65 15.93 -21.86
N PRO A 220 -33.16 17.17 -22.04
CA PRO A 220 -33.95 18.28 -22.57
C PRO A 220 -34.41 18.05 -24.01
#